data_AF-A0A660MZ41-F1
#
_entry.id   AF-A0A660MZ41-F1
#
_cell.length_a   1.000
_cell.length_b   1.000
_cell.length_c   1.000
_cell.angle_alpha   90.00
_cell.angle_beta   90.00
_cell.angle_gamma   90.00
#
_symmetry.space_group_name_H-M   'P 1'
#
loop_
_entity.id
_entity.type
_entity.pdbx_description
1 polymer ?
#
loop_
_entity_poly.entity_id
_entity_poly.type
_entity_poly.pdbx_seq_one_letter_code
_entity_poly.pdbx_strand_id
1 'polypeptide(L)' 'APQLNLPPPAEDADFHTVAGLIMEQMQDLPEVGDSIQFHGWQFEVLEKDGHRIERVKISRVPEEE' A
#
# COMPACT_ATOMS: atom_id res chain seq x y z
N ALA A 1 -11.91 0.63 5.50
CA ALA A 1 -11.57 -0.74 5.06
C ALA A 1 -11.67 -1.72 6.24
N PRO A 2 -12.82 -2.38 6.48
CA PRO A 2 -13.04 -3.20 7.67
C PRO A 2 -12.27 -4.54 7.66
N GLN A 3 -11.72 -4.98 6.52
CA GLN A 3 -11.11 -6.30 6.36
C GLN A 3 -9.71 -6.42 6.98
N LEU A 4 -8.96 -5.32 7.02
CA LEU A 4 -7.60 -5.24 7.57
C LEU A 4 -7.54 -4.51 8.92
N ASN A 5 -8.70 -4.04 9.41
CA ASN A 5 -8.84 -3.26 10.64
C ASN A 5 -7.93 -2.02 10.69
N LEU A 6 -7.71 -1.39 9.53
CA LEU A 6 -6.96 -0.14 9.40
C LEU A 6 -7.78 1.04 9.96
N PRO A 7 -7.12 2.07 10.54
CA PRO A 7 -7.81 3.29 10.88
C PRO A 7 -8.43 3.93 9.63
N PRO A 8 -9.51 4.71 9.79
CA PRO A 8 -9.99 5.54 8.70
C PRO A 8 -8.87 6.50 8.26
N PRO A 9 -8.75 6.80 6.95
CA PRO A 9 -7.83 7.84 6.50
C PRO A 9 -8.24 9.20 7.09
N ALA A 10 -7.29 10.13 7.17
CA ALA A 10 -7.57 11.51 7.57
C ALA A 10 -8.58 12.16 6.60
N GLU A 11 -9.32 13.17 7.08
CA GLU A 11 -10.33 13.87 6.26
C GLU A 11 -9.70 14.57 5.05
N ASP A 12 -8.42 14.93 5.16
CA ASP A 12 -7.58 15.60 4.17
C ASP A 12 -6.60 14.65 3.46
N ALA A 13 -6.79 13.33 3.55
CA ALA A 13 -5.92 12.39 2.87
C ALA A 13 -6.02 12.51 1.33
N ASP A 14 -4.86 12.65 0.67
CA ASP A 14 -4.77 12.80 -0.80
C ASP A 14 -5.03 11.50 -1.57
N PHE A 15 -5.32 10.38 -0.88
CA PHE A 15 -5.50 9.07 -1.49
C PHE A 15 -6.81 8.39 -1.06
N HIS A 16 -7.35 7.58 -1.97
CA HIS A 16 -8.62 6.87 -1.78
C HIS A 16 -8.53 5.38 -2.16
N THR A 17 -7.37 4.92 -2.61
CA THR A 17 -7.12 3.55 -3.09
C THR A 17 -5.85 3.00 -2.48
N VAL A 18 -5.66 1.68 -2.55
CA VAL A 18 -4.41 1.03 -2.11
C VAL A 18 -3.21 1.53 -2.94
N ALA A 19 -3.38 1.72 -4.25
CA ALA A 19 -2.33 2.26 -5.11
C ALA A 19 -1.96 3.70 -4.71
N GLY A 20 -2.96 4.52 -4.38
CA GLY A 20 -2.74 5.89 -3.88
C GLY A 20 -2.00 5.91 -2.55
N LEU A 21 -2.36 5.02 -1.62
CA LEU A 21 -1.64 4.84 -0.36
C LEU A 21 -0.16 4.48 -0.60
N ILE A 22 0.12 3.55 -1.54
CA ILE A 22 1.50 3.15 -1.86
C ILE A 22 2.29 4.33 -2.43
N MET A 23 1.72 5.07 -3.39
CA MET A 23 2.37 6.23 -4.00
C MET A 23 2.59 7.36 -2.99
N GLU A 24 1.60 7.64 -2.13
CA GLU A 24 1.73 8.62 -1.05
C GLU A 24 2.86 8.21 -0.11
N GLN A 25 2.88 6.96 0.34
CA GLN A 25 3.88 6.55 1.32
C GLN A 25 5.31 6.48 0.78
N MET A 26 5.48 6.21 -0.53
CA MET A 26 6.78 6.18 -1.20
C MET A 26 7.26 7.56 -1.67
N GLN A 27 6.34 8.50 -1.94
CA GLN A 27 6.63 9.80 -2.56
C GLN A 27 7.36 9.68 -3.91
N ASP A 28 7.19 8.55 -4.61
CA ASP A 28 7.79 8.25 -5.92
C ASP A 28 6.88 7.29 -6.71
N LEU A 29 7.20 7.04 -7.99
CA LEU A 29 6.51 6.03 -8.80
C LEU A 29 6.99 4.63 -8.40
N PRO A 30 6.12 3.78 -7.81
CA PRO A 30 6.49 2.44 -7.39
C PRO A 30 6.73 1.52 -8.58
N GLU A 31 7.69 0.63 -8.48
CA GLU A 31 7.98 -0.45 -9.44
C GLU A 31 7.48 -1.81 -8.95
N VAL A 32 7.46 -2.81 -9.83
CA VAL A 32 7.11 -4.19 -9.44
C VAL A 32 8.17 -4.75 -8.50
N GLY A 33 7.73 -5.31 -7.37
CA GLY A 33 8.58 -5.80 -6.28
C GLY A 33 8.79 -4.79 -5.16
N ASP A 34 8.45 -3.51 -5.37
CA ASP A 34 8.49 -2.52 -4.29
C ASP A 34 7.43 -2.83 -3.24
N SER A 35 7.76 -2.50 -1.99
CA SER A 35 6.83 -2.67 -0.88
C SER A 35 6.92 -1.56 0.14
N ILE A 36 5.78 -1.31 0.78
CA ILE A 36 5.67 -0.43 1.95
C ILE A 36 5.13 -1.20 3.15
N GLN A 37 5.42 -0.71 4.35
CA GLN A 37 4.79 -1.19 5.58
C GLN A 37 3.87 -0.10 6.12
N PHE A 38 2.65 -0.48 6.47
CA PHE A 38 1.64 0.43 6.99
C PHE A 38 0.75 -0.29 8.01
N HIS A 39 0.74 0.20 9.27
CA HIS A 39 -0.05 -0.37 10.37
C HIS A 39 0.09 -1.90 10.54
N GLY A 40 1.32 -2.42 10.47
CA GLY A 40 1.60 -3.86 10.65
C GLY A 40 1.27 -4.74 9.45
N TRP A 41 0.93 -4.13 8.30
CA TRP A 41 0.74 -4.81 7.03
C TRP A 41 1.83 -4.39 6.03
N GLN A 42 2.29 -5.33 5.23
CA GLN A 42 3.15 -5.10 4.08
C GLN A 42 2.29 -5.12 2.81
N PHE A 43 2.48 -4.10 1.97
CA PHE A 43 1.84 -3.97 0.66
C PHE A 43 2.94 -4.06 -0.39
N GLU A 44 2.88 -5.07 -1.26
CA GLU A 44 3.88 -5.36 -2.29
C GLU A 44 3.25 -5.22 -3.68
N VAL A 45 3.87 -4.45 -4.58
CA VAL A 45 3.41 -4.27 -5.95
C VAL A 45 3.76 -5.52 -6.76
N LEU A 46 2.75 -6.26 -7.20
CA LEU A 46 2.95 -7.47 -8.01
C LEU A 46 2.93 -7.19 -9.51
N GLU A 47 2.03 -6.30 -9.95
CA GLU A 47 1.81 -6.02 -11.37
C GLU A 47 1.45 -4.55 -11.61
N LYS A 48 1.96 -3.99 -12.71
CA LYS A 48 1.66 -2.65 -13.20
C LYS A 48 1.19 -2.69 -14.65
N ASP A 49 0.32 -1.75 -15.01
CA ASP A 49 -0.03 -1.38 -16.38
C ASP A 49 0.36 0.09 -16.60
N GLY A 50 1.54 0.30 -17.19
CA GLY A 50 2.16 1.63 -17.28
C GLY A 50 2.40 2.24 -15.89
N HIS A 51 1.76 3.37 -15.60
CA HIS A 51 1.84 4.05 -14.30
C HIS A 51 0.77 3.58 -13.29
N ARG A 52 -0.12 2.66 -13.67
CA ARG A 52 -1.18 2.16 -12.80
C ARG A 52 -0.76 0.86 -12.13
N ILE A 53 -0.86 0.80 -10.81
CA ILE A 53 -0.73 -0.47 -10.08
C ILE A 53 -2.01 -1.28 -10.30
N GLU A 54 -1.87 -2.50 -10.83
CA GLU A 54 -2.98 -3.42 -11.11
C GLU A 54 -3.18 -4.44 -9.98
N ARG A 55 -2.08 -4.96 -9.42
CA ARG A 55 -2.13 -5.96 -8.35
C ARG A 55 -1.18 -5.64 -7.22
N VAL A 56 -1.71 -5.77 -6.00
CA VAL A 56 -0.97 -5.61 -4.76
C VAL A 56 -1.18 -6.85 -3.91
N LYS A 57 -0.08 -7.41 -3.39
CA LYS A 57 -0.12 -8.42 -2.35
C LYS A 57 -0.11 -7.74 -0.99
N ILE A 58 -0.98 -8.21 -0.10
CA ILE A 58 -1.06 -7.72 1.27
C ILE A 58 -0.74 -8.89 2.20
N SER A 59 0.22 -8.71 3.10
CA SER A 59 0.60 -9.70 4.12
C SER A 59 0.86 -9.03 5.45
N ARG A 60 0.77 -9.76 6.56
CA ARG A 60 1.24 -9.23 7.84
C ARG A 60 2.76 -9.03 7.77
N VAL A 61 3.25 -7.94 8.35
CA VAL A 61 4.68 -7.79 8.61
C VAL A 61 5.06 -8.88 9.62
N PRO A 62 6.09 -9.70 9.36
CA PRO A 62 6.55 -10.66 10.36
C PRO A 62 7.00 -9.91 11.62
N GLU A 63 6.56 -10.38 12.79
CA GLU A 63 7.12 -9.91 14.05
C GLU A 63 8.59 -10.35 14.06
N GLU A 64 9.52 -9.40 13.97
CA GLU A 64 10.94 -9.68 14.19
C GLU A 64 11.09 -10.05 15.68
N GLU A 65 11.27 -11.35 15.95
CA GLU A 65 11.59 -11.90 17.28
C GLU A 65 12.98 -11.47 17.78
#